data_AF-A0A970JE67-F1
#
_entry.id   AF-A0A970JE67-F1
#
_cell.length_a   1.000
_cell.length_b   1.000
_cell.length_c   1.000
_cell.angle_alpha   90.00
_cell.angle_beta   90.00
_cell.angle_gamma   90.00
#
_symmetry.space_group_name_H-M   'P 1'
#
loop_
_entity.id
_entity.type
_entity.pdbx_description
1 polymer ?
#
loop_
_entity_poly.entity_id
_entity_poly.type
_entity_poly.pdbx_seq_one_letter_code
_entity_poly.pdbx_strand_id
1 'polypeptide(L)' 'MVEKLEKLKVLINHLKEHNEDHAKEITELAQTAKELGHQEVHDLLLQSAEELRASNVSLAKATELLAK' A
#
# COMPACT_ATOMS: atom_id res chain seq x y z
N MET A 1 5.82 17.39 22.15
CA MET A 1 6.41 17.34 20.79
C MET A 1 6.92 15.96 20.45
N VAL A 2 7.72 15.33 21.33
CA VAL A 2 8.18 13.94 21.19
C VAL A 2 7.02 12.96 20.94
N GLU A 3 5.93 13.07 21.70
CA GLU A 3 4.74 12.21 21.52
C GLU A 3 4.08 12.34 20.14
N LYS A 4 4.05 13.55 19.56
CA LYS A 4 3.47 13.76 18.22
C LYS A 4 4.35 13.15 17.13
N LEU A 5 5.67 13.23 17.29
CA LEU A 5 6.63 12.62 16.38
C LEU A 5 6.55 11.09 16.41
N GLU A 6 6.53 10.50 17.61
CA GLU A 6 6.40 9.04 17.76
C GLU A 6 5.06 8.54 17.22
N LYS A 7 3.96 9.25 17.50
CA LYS A 7 2.66 8.94 16.90
C LYS A 7 2.68 9.00 15.37
N LEU A 8 3.36 9.99 14.79
CA LEU A 8 3.50 10.09 13.32
C LEU A 8 4.26 8.89 12.75
N LYS A 9 5.38 8.48 13.36
CA LYS A 9 6.14 7.30 12.94
C LYS A 9 5.31 6.02 12.99
N VAL A 10 4.57 5.81 14.08
CA VAL A 10 3.68 4.65 14.25
C VAL A 10 2.61 4.63 13.16
N LEU A 11 1.98 5.76 12.87
CA LEU A 11 0.95 5.85 11.84
C LEU A 11 1.50 5.60 10.43
N ILE A 12 2.68 6.12 10.10
CA ILE A 12 3.31 5.87 8.79
C ILE A 12 3.64 4.38 8.62
N ASN A 13 4.16 3.73 9.67
CA ASN A 13 4.43 2.29 9.61
C ASN A 13 3.14 1.47 9.47
N HIS A 14 2.10 1.83 10.22
CA HIS A 14 0.79 1.20 10.10
C HIS A 14 0.21 1.34 8.69
N LEU A 15 0.31 2.53 8.08
CA LEU A 15 -0.14 2.74 6.69
C LEU A 15 0.62 1.86 5.70
N LYS A 16 1.93 1.66 5.88
CA LYS A 16 2.72 0.78 5.01
C LYS A 16 2.26 -0.67 5.07
N GLU A 17 2.08 -1.18 6.29
CA GLU A 17 1.57 -2.54 6.52
C GLU A 17 0.17 -2.70 5.94
N HIS A 18 -0.71 -1.74 6.19
CA HIS A 18 -2.09 -1.77 5.69
C HIS A 18 -2.17 -1.71 4.16
N ASN A 19 -1.34 -0.89 3.51
CA ASN A 19 -1.25 -0.84 2.06
C ASN A 19 -0.76 -2.16 1.46
N GLU A 20 0.16 -2.86 2.13
CA GLU A 20 0.65 -4.16 1.66
C GLU A 20 -0.44 -5.24 1.78
N ASP A 21 -1.23 -5.22 2.85
CA ASP A 21 -2.36 -6.13 3.02
C ASP A 21 -3.46 -5.85 1.96
N HIS A 22 -3.82 -4.59 1.74
CA HIS A 22 -4.73 -4.21 0.65
C HIS A 22 -4.20 -4.59 -0.72
N ALA A 23 -2.91 -4.41 -0.99
CA ALA A 23 -2.31 -4.80 -2.27
C ALA A 23 -2.43 -6.31 -2.51
N LYS A 24 -2.32 -7.15 -1.47
CA LYS A 24 -2.55 -8.60 -1.58
C LYS A 24 -4.02 -8.90 -1.88
N GLU A 25 -4.94 -8.34 -1.11
CA GLU A 25 -6.38 -8.53 -1.31
C GLU A 25 -6.82 -8.12 -2.73
N ILE A 26 -6.35 -6.96 -3.20
CA ILE A 26 -6.63 -6.47 -4.56
C ILE A 26 -6.03 -7.39 -5.62
N THR A 27 -4.85 -7.98 -5.38
CA THR A 27 -4.24 -8.95 -6.30
C THR A 27 -5.08 -10.23 -6.40
N GLU A 28 -5.65 -10.70 -5.29
CA GLU A 28 -6.57 -11.85 -5.27
C GLU A 28 -7.88 -11.54 -6.03
N LEU A 29 -8.41 -10.32 -5.87
CA LEU A 29 -9.56 -9.84 -6.64
C LEU A 29 -9.24 -9.74 -8.14
N ALA A 30 -8.02 -9.29 -8.50
CA ALA A 30 -7.57 -9.25 -9.88
C ALA A 30 -7.58 -10.65 -10.50
N GLN A 31 -7.07 -11.64 -9.76
CA GLN A 31 -7.07 -13.04 -10.20
C GLN A 31 -8.50 -13.57 -10.40
N THR A 32 -9.42 -13.24 -9.50
CA THR A 32 -10.85 -13.57 -9.68
C THR A 32 -11.44 -12.91 -10.93
N ALA A 33 -11.14 -11.63 -11.18
CA ALA A 33 -11.60 -10.93 -12.38
C ALA A 33 -11.09 -11.59 -13.67
N LYS A 34 -9.83 -12.07 -13.67
CA LYS A 34 -9.25 -12.83 -14.77
C LYS A 34 -9.94 -14.16 -15.01
N GLU A 35 -10.24 -14.91 -13.95
CA GLU A 35 -10.98 -16.18 -14.04
C GLU A 35 -12.39 -16.02 -14.60
N LEU A 36 -13.03 -14.87 -14.34
CA LEU A 36 -14.33 -14.49 -14.88
C LEU A 36 -14.26 -13.90 -16.30
N GLY A 37 -13.07 -13.78 -16.90
CA GLY A 37 -12.88 -13.27 -18.26
C GLY A 37 -12.88 -11.73 -18.38
N HIS A 38 -12.78 -11.00 -17.26
CA HIS A 38 -12.74 -9.54 -17.22
C HIS A 38 -11.29 -9.01 -17.23
N GLN A 39 -10.60 -9.12 -18.37
CA GLN A 39 -9.19 -8.75 -18.48
C GLN A 39 -8.91 -7.29 -18.11
N GLU A 40 -9.71 -6.32 -18.59
CA GLU A 40 -9.51 -4.91 -18.27
C GLU A 40 -9.66 -4.62 -16.76
N VAL A 41 -10.58 -5.32 -16.09
CA VAL A 41 -10.77 -5.21 -14.63
C VAL A 41 -9.58 -5.80 -13.88
N HIS A 42 -9.07 -6.96 -14.31
CA HIS A 42 -7.84 -7.53 -13.78
C HIS A 42 -6.66 -6.54 -13.87
N ASP A 43 -6.47 -5.91 -15.03
CA ASP A 43 -5.35 -5.00 -15.25
C ASP A 43 -5.46 -3.74 -14.37
N LEU A 44 -6.67 -3.18 -14.25
CA LEU A 44 -6.92 -2.05 -13.34
C LEU A 44 -6.72 -2.41 -11.86
N LEU A 45 -7.11 -3.61 -11.44
CA LEU A 45 -6.89 -4.08 -10.07
C LEU A 45 -5.39 -4.28 -9.80
N LEU A 46 -4.64 -4.87 -10.73
CA LEU A 46 -3.17 -4.96 -10.59
C LEU A 46 -2.52 -3.58 -10.49
N GLN A 47 -2.94 -2.63 -11.33
CA GLN A 47 -2.46 -1.25 -11.24
C GLN A 47 -2.75 -0.64 -9.86
N SER A 48 -3.95 -0.83 -9.32
CA SER A 48 -4.33 -0.34 -7.98
C SER A 48 -3.43 -0.93 -6.88
N ALA A 49 -3.12 -2.23 -6.93
CA ALA A 49 -2.19 -2.87 -6.01
C ALA A 49 -0.76 -2.30 -6.13
N GLU A 50 -0.30 -1.98 -7.35
CA GLU A 50 0.99 -1.34 -7.59
C GLU A 50 1.05 0.09 -7.05
N GLU A 51 -0.02 0.87 -7.20
CA GLU A 51 -0.12 2.24 -6.66
C GLU A 51 0.01 2.26 -5.13
N LEU A 52 -0.56 1.28 -4.42
CA LEU A 52 -0.37 1.11 -2.97
C LEU A 52 1.09 0.80 -2.62
N ARG A 53 1.75 -0.10 -3.37
CA ARG A 53 3.17 -0.39 -3.16
C ARG A 53 4.06 0.82 -3.48
N ALA A 54 3.71 1.62 -4.49
CA ALA A 54 4.40 2.87 -4.81
C ALA A 54 4.22 3.91 -3.69
N SER A 55 3.02 4.00 -3.10
CA SER A 55 2.78 4.81 -1.91
C SER A 55 3.70 4.42 -0.74
N ASN A 56 3.93 3.12 -0.55
CA ASN A 56 4.85 2.61 0.48
C ASN A 56 6.31 3.07 0.31
N VAL A 57 6.77 3.33 -0.91
CA VAL A 57 8.11 3.91 -1.16
C VAL A 57 8.20 5.32 -0.58
N SER A 58 7.17 6.15 -0.80
CA SER A 58 7.11 7.51 -0.26
C SER A 58 6.99 7.51 1.27
N LEU A 59 6.18 6.61 1.82
CA LEU A 59 6.02 6.42 3.26
C LEU A 59 7.33 5.96 3.92
N ALA A 60 8.05 5.02 3.31
CA ALA A 60 9.35 4.55 3.81
C ALA A 60 10.37 5.69 3.88
N LYS A 61 10.46 6.49 2.81
CA LYS A 61 11.33 7.68 2.77
C LYS A 61 10.95 8.71 3.83
N ALA A 62 9.65 8.91 4.09
CA ALA A 62 9.19 9.79 5.16
C ALA A 62 9.66 9.30 6.53
N THR A 63 9.53 8.00 6.84
CA THR A 63 10.02 7.42 8.10
C THR A 63 11.54 7.58 8.25
N GLU A 64 12.32 7.36 7.19
CA GLU A 64 13.78 7.55 7.21
C GLU A 64 14.19 8.99 7.54
N LEU A 65 13.45 9.98 7.02
CA LEU A 65 13.69 11.39 7.32
C LEU A 65 13.32 11.78 8.75
N LEU A 66 12.36 11.08 9.37
CA LEU A 66 11.97 11.29 10.77
C LEU A 66 12.88 10.56 11.78
N ALA A 67 13.77 9.69 11.30
CA ALA A 67 14.75 8.98 12.12
C ALA A 67 16.12 9.70 12.22
N LYS A 68 16.30 10.77 11.45
CA LYS A 68 17.45 11.70 11.53
C LYS A 68 17.18 12.80 12.55
#